data_AF-A0A537LUA7-F1
#
_entry.id   AF-A0A537LUA7-F1
#
_cell.length_a   1.000
_cell.length_b   1.000
_cell.length_c   1.000
_cell.angle_alpha   90.00
_cell.angle_beta   90.00
_cell.angle_gamma   90.00
#
_symmetry.space_group_name_H-M   'P 1'
#
loop_
_entity.id
_entity.type
_entity.pdbx_description
1 polymer ?
#
loop_
_entity_poly.entity_id
_entity_poly.type
_entity_poly.pdbx_seq_one_letter_code
_entity_poly.pdbx_strand_id
1 'polypeptide(L)' 'MRAPGGAEPDACAAPPEAAAGPRPDRLRGVRDDACKLFSTTLSPDYNAAHCDHLHLDEAPRGALGWRGCR' A
#
# COMPACT_ATOMS: atom_id res chain seq x y z
N MET A 1 15.91 13.39 -24.95
CA MET A 1 14.63 14.03 -24.60
C MET A 1 13.80 13.01 -23.84
N ARG A 2 13.52 13.25 -22.56
CA ARG A 2 12.75 12.35 -21.69
C ARG A 2 11.41 13.02 -21.48
N ALA A 3 10.31 12.36 -21.84
CA ALA A 3 8.96 12.90 -21.67
C ALA A 3 8.73 13.27 -20.19
N PRO A 4 7.97 14.34 -19.90
CA PRO A 4 7.61 14.68 -18.53
C PRO A 4 6.77 13.54 -17.95
N GLY A 5 7.16 13.05 -16.77
CA GLY A 5 6.52 11.93 -16.09
C GLY A 5 5.03 12.18 -15.90
N GLY A 6 4.21 11.36 -16.54
CA GLY A 6 2.82 11.18 -16.15
C GLY A 6 2.81 10.43 -14.81
N ALA A 7 1.95 10.84 -13.89
CA ALA A 7 1.61 9.99 -12.76
C ALA A 7 1.09 8.65 -13.30
N GLU A 8 1.66 7.53 -12.84
CA GLU A 8 1.16 6.20 -13.16
C GLU A 8 -0.34 6.15 -12.82
N PRO A 9 -1.22 5.60 -13.68
CA PRO A 9 -2.67 5.65 -13.51
C PRO A 9 -3.16 4.93 -12.24
N ASP A 10 -2.31 4.11 -11.63
CA ASP A 10 -2.54 3.41 -10.37
C ASP A 10 -1.97 4.12 -9.13
N ALA A 11 -1.20 5.20 -9.27
CA ALA A 11 -0.70 5.93 -8.11
C ALA A 11 -1.88 6.55 -7.33
N CYS A 12 -1.77 6.64 -6.01
CA CYS A 12 -2.75 7.37 -5.19
C CYS A 12 -2.80 8.85 -5.57
N ALA A 13 -3.59 9.19 -6.58
CA ALA A 13 -4.18 10.50 -6.68
C ALA A 13 -5.19 10.58 -5.53
N ALA A 14 -4.95 11.45 -4.56
CA ALA A 14 -5.87 11.64 -3.45
C ALA A 14 -7.26 12.02 -4.02
N PRO A 15 -8.34 11.25 -3.77
CA PRO A 15 -9.66 11.63 -4.22
C PRO A 15 -10.14 12.85 -3.41
N PRO A 16 -10.91 13.78 -4.02
CA PRO A 16 -11.30 15.04 -3.40
C PRO A 16 -12.26 14.91 -2.19
N GLU A 17 -12.61 13.69 -1.77
CA GLU A 17 -13.57 13.42 -0.68
C GLU A 17 -13.06 12.44 0.39
N ALA A 18 -11.74 12.22 0.49
CA ALA A 18 -11.14 11.35 1.52
C ALA A 18 -11.08 12.03 2.91
N ALA A 19 -12.20 12.09 3.61
CA ALA A 19 -12.25 12.52 5.01
C ALA A 19 -13.16 11.62 5.85
N ALA A 20 -12.86 10.32 5.90
CA ALA A 20 -13.28 9.41 6.97
C ALA A 20 -12.34 8.21 7.09
N GLY A 21 -11.02 8.46 7.22
CA GLY A 21 -10.01 7.42 7.33
C GLY A 21 -8.68 7.95 7.89
N PRO A 22 -7.80 7.08 8.43
CA PRO A 22 -6.46 7.48 8.85
C PRO A 22 -5.72 8.13 7.68
N ARG A 23 -5.12 9.29 7.92
CA ARG A 23 -4.36 9.98 6.87
C ARG A 23 -3.24 9.10 6.30
N PRO A 24 -2.91 9.23 5.00
CA PRO A 24 -1.96 8.33 4.33
C PRO A 24 -0.54 8.37 4.92
N ASP A 25 -0.12 9.47 5.56
CA ASP A 25 1.12 9.53 6.35
C ASP A 25 1.10 8.59 7.57
N ARG A 26 -0.05 8.47 8.25
CA ARG A 26 -0.22 7.55 9.39
C ARG A 26 -0.24 6.08 8.95
N LEU A 27 -0.74 5.78 7.74
CA LEU A 27 -0.78 4.41 7.22
C LEU A 27 0.61 3.85 6.87
N ARG A 28 1.53 4.70 6.41
CA ARG A 28 2.92 4.28 6.12
C ARG A 28 3.67 3.78 7.37
N GLY A 29 3.49 4.43 8.52
CA GLY A 29 4.07 3.94 9.78
C GLY A 29 3.49 2.58 10.22
N VAL A 30 2.17 2.40 10.12
CA VAL A 30 1.51 1.12 10.46
C VAL A 30 1.92 0.00 9.50
N ARG A 31 2.08 0.30 8.21
CA ARG A 31 2.58 -0.62 7.18
C ARG A 31 3.93 -1.20 7.56
N ASP A 32 4.87 -0.37 8.01
CA ASP A 32 6.24 -0.82 8.29
C ASP A 32 6.30 -1.87 9.41
N ASP A 33 5.41 -1.77 10.41
CA ASP A 33 5.27 -2.80 11.44
C ASP A 33 4.46 -4.00 10.96
N ALA A 34 3.40 -3.78 10.17
CA ALA A 34 2.61 -4.86 9.58
C ALA A 34 3.46 -5.78 8.67
N CYS A 35 4.42 -5.23 7.91
CA CYS A 35 5.30 -6.01 7.05
C CYS A 35 6.15 -7.04 7.81
N LYS A 36 6.32 -6.89 9.13
CA LYS A 36 7.04 -7.85 9.99
C LYS A 36 6.16 -9.04 10.40
N LEU A 37 4.84 -8.84 10.42
CA LEU A 37 3.87 -9.78 10.99
C LEU A 37 3.13 -10.54 9.90
N PHE A 38 2.77 -9.88 8.81
CA PHE A 38 1.92 -10.43 7.76
C PHE A 38 2.73 -10.96 6.57
N SER A 39 2.14 -11.87 5.81
CA SER A 39 2.74 -12.46 4.60
C SER A 39 2.76 -11.46 3.44
N THR A 40 1.67 -10.73 3.26
CA THR A 40 1.57 -9.64 2.29
C THR A 40 0.96 -8.42 2.99
N THR A 41 1.59 -7.26 2.84
CA THR A 41 1.05 -5.96 3.25
C THR A 41 1.04 -5.04 2.04
N LEU A 42 -0.16 -4.58 1.63
CA LEU A 42 -0.34 -3.57 0.57
C LEU A 42 -0.83 -2.28 1.21
N SER A 43 -0.26 -1.16 0.77
CA SER A 43 -0.45 0.17 1.35
C SER A 43 -0.84 1.19 0.29
N PRO A 44 -1.06 2.47 0.66
CA PRO A 44 -1.33 3.53 -0.31
C PRO A 44 -0.27 3.69 -1.41
N ASP A 45 0.93 3.15 -1.22
CA ASP A 45 2.00 3.19 -2.22
C ASP A 45 1.88 2.05 -3.26
N TYR A 46 0.96 1.09 -3.09
CA TYR A 46 0.79 -0.04 -4.01
C TYR A 46 -0.06 0.32 -5.23
N ASN A 47 -1.32 0.74 -5.02
CA ASN A 47 -2.19 1.27 -6.07
C ASN A 47 -3.39 2.03 -5.50
N ALA A 48 -4.21 2.61 -6.38
CA ALA A 48 -5.37 3.43 -6.04
C ALA A 48 -6.41 2.72 -5.15
N ALA A 49 -6.52 1.39 -5.25
CA ALA A 49 -7.45 0.63 -4.44
C ALA A 49 -7.08 0.63 -2.94
N HIS A 50 -5.83 0.92 -2.58
CA HIS A 50 -5.33 0.86 -1.21
C HIS A 50 -5.04 2.25 -0.61
N CYS A 51 -5.56 3.33 -1.19
CA CYS A 51 -5.19 4.69 -0.78
C CYS A 51 -5.53 5.06 0.67
N ASP A 52 -6.53 4.40 1.25
CA ASP A 52 -7.08 4.72 2.56
C ASP A 52 -7.07 3.55 3.54
N HIS A 53 -6.49 2.41 3.15
CA HIS A 53 -6.44 1.22 3.99
C HIS A 53 -5.19 0.37 3.72
N LEU A 54 -5.01 -0.65 4.56
CA LEU A 54 -3.99 -1.68 4.39
C LEU A 54 -4.66 -3.00 4.02
N HIS A 55 -4.11 -3.71 3.04
CA HIS A 55 -4.44 -5.12 2.84
C HIS A 55 -3.44 -5.98 3.61
N LEU A 56 -3.93 -6.89 4.46
CA LEU A 56 -3.13 -7.76 5.30
C LEU A 56 -3.46 -9.22 4.97
N ASP A 57 -2.45 -9.98 4.57
CA ASP A 57 -2.56 -11.41 4.25
C ASP A 57 -1.89 -12.24 5.35
N GLU A 58 -2.68 -13.06 6.04
CA GLU A 58 -2.21 -13.99 7.09
C GLU A 58 -1.95 -15.41 6.56
N ALA A 59 -2.00 -15.62 5.23
CA ALA A 59 -1.83 -16.95 4.68
C ALA A 59 -0.45 -17.55 5.05
N PRO A 60 -0.38 -18.82 5.47
CA PRO A 60 0.89 -19.51 5.68
C PRO A 60 1.53 -19.78 4.32
N ARG A 61 2.65 -19.10 4.04
CA ARG A 61 3.36 -19.17 2.75
C ARG A 61 4.38 -20.33 2.68
N GLY A 62 4.65 -21.02 3.79
CA GLY A 62 5.64 -22.12 3.85
C GLY A 62 7.08 -21.66 3.59
N ALA A 63 8.03 -22.60 3.61
CA ALA A 63 9.47 -22.28 3.53
C ALA A 63 9.92 -21.64 2.21
N LEU A 64 9.15 -21.82 1.13
CA LEU A 64 9.46 -21.32 -0.20
C LEU A 64 8.54 -20.18 -0.65
N GLY A 65 7.59 -19.76 0.18
CA GLY A 65 6.61 -18.78 -0.22
C GLY A 65 7.13 -17.35 -0.11
N TRP A 66 6.82 -16.56 -1.13
CA TRP A 66 7.24 -15.16 -1.21
C TRP A 66 6.47 -14.27 -0.23
N ARG A 67 7.09 -13.22 0.30
CA ARG A 67 6.44 -12.19 1.13
C ARG A 67 6.44 -10.85 0.39
N GLY A 68 5.41 -10.04 0.58
CA GLY A 68 5.25 -8.75 -0.09
C GLY A 68 5.05 -7.60 0.88
N CYS A 69 5.83 -6.53 0.73
CA CYS A 69 5.67 -5.27 1.45
C CYS A 69 5.69 -4.13 0.43
N ARG A 70 4.52 -3.60 0.07
CA ARG A 70 4.38 -2.57 -0.97
C ARG A 70 3.53 -1.43 -0.45
#